data_AF-A0AAP0EG24-F1
#
_entry.id   AF-A0AAP0EG24-F1
#
_cell.length_a   1.000
_cell.length_b   1.000
_cell.length_c   1.000
_cell.angle_alpha   90.00
_cell.angle_beta   90.00
_cell.angle_gamma   90.00
#
_symmetry.space_group_name_H-M   'P 1'
#
loop_
_entity.id
_entity.type
_entity.pdbx_description
1 polymer ?
#
loop_
_entity_poly.entity_id
_entity_poly.type
_entity_poly.pdbx_seq_one_letter_code
_entity_poly.pdbx_strand_id
1 'polypeptide(L)'
;MFLHRILGRTLFAAARSEASPAGAAAAKAYNPLEAFFEAERSQEDDTPVVYGRSWKASELRLKSWDDLQKLWYVLLKEKNMLMSQRQMLHAQNLRFPNPERLPKVRKSMCRIKHVLTERAIDEPDPRRSAEMKRMINAL
;
A
#
# COMPACT_ATOMS: atom_id res chain seq x y z
N MET A 1 -25.99 -80.18 -3.99
CA MET A 1 -25.05 -80.40 -2.87
C MET A 1 -23.82 -79.53 -3.09
N PHE A 2 -23.33 -78.90 -2.02
CA PHE A 2 -22.07 -78.11 -1.87
C PHE A 2 -22.04 -76.74 -2.60
N LEU A 3 -22.25 -75.59 -1.94
CA LEU A 3 -21.48 -74.87 -0.91
C LEU A 3 -20.05 -74.44 -1.32
N HIS A 4 -19.92 -73.10 -1.43
CA HIS A 4 -18.86 -72.25 -0.86
C HIS A 4 -17.69 -71.73 -1.74
N ARG A 5 -17.51 -70.39 -1.63
CA ARG A 5 -16.24 -69.64 -1.47
C ARG A 5 -15.37 -69.44 -2.73
N ILE A 6 -14.75 -68.30 -3.05
CA ILE A 6 -14.46 -67.00 -2.41
C ILE A 6 -14.15 -65.98 -3.54
N LEU A 7 -14.54 -64.72 -3.37
CA LEU A 7 -14.08 -63.58 -4.18
C LEU A 7 -12.55 -63.41 -4.06
N GLY A 8 -11.81 -63.59 -5.16
CA GLY A 8 -10.42 -63.18 -5.28
C GLY A 8 -10.30 -61.85 -6.01
N ARG A 9 -10.36 -60.74 -5.26
CA ARG A 9 -10.08 -59.38 -5.76
C ARG A 9 -8.57 -59.23 -5.93
N THR A 10 -8.07 -59.14 -7.16
CA THR A 10 -6.70 -58.68 -7.42
C THR A 10 -6.64 -57.17 -7.18
N LEU A 11 -6.11 -56.77 -6.03
CA LEU A 11 -5.76 -55.39 -5.74
C LEU A 11 -4.42 -55.07 -6.42
N PHE A 12 -4.45 -54.28 -7.49
CA PHE A 12 -3.27 -53.53 -7.91
C PHE A 12 -2.99 -52.48 -6.83
N ALA A 13 -1.90 -52.67 -6.08
CA ALA A 13 -1.40 -51.69 -5.14
C ALA A 13 -0.74 -50.53 -5.90
N ALA A 14 -1.48 -49.43 -6.09
CA ALA A 14 -0.88 -48.16 -6.44
C ALA A 14 -0.23 -47.57 -5.18
N ALA A 15 1.09 -47.68 -5.08
CA ALA A 15 1.86 -46.99 -4.07
C ALA A 15 1.60 -45.47 -4.22
N ARG A 16 0.85 -44.89 -3.27
CA ARG A 16 0.80 -43.44 -3.13
C ARG A 16 2.18 -43.00 -2.67
N SER A 17 2.92 -42.33 -3.55
CA SER A 17 3.97 -41.43 -3.11
C SER A 17 3.30 -40.30 -2.35
N GLU A 18 3.43 -40.30 -1.02
CA GLU A 18 3.19 -39.10 -0.24
C GLU A 18 4.28 -38.09 -0.61
N ALA A 19 3.98 -37.26 -1.60
CA ALA A 19 4.73 -36.04 -1.81
C ALA A 19 4.44 -35.15 -0.60
N SER A 20 5.36 -35.19 0.37
CA SER A 20 5.47 -34.20 1.43
C SER A 20 5.35 -32.81 0.80
N PRO A 21 4.44 -31.92 1.25
CA PRO A 21 4.45 -30.54 0.81
C PRO A 21 5.64 -29.91 1.52
N ALA A 22 6.84 -30.09 0.97
CA ALA A 22 7.93 -29.17 1.21
C ALA A 22 7.44 -27.83 0.67
N GLY A 23 6.84 -27.05 1.57
CA GLY A 23 6.46 -25.67 1.32
C GLY A 23 7.72 -24.88 1.01
N ALA A 24 8.15 -24.93 -0.24
CA ALA A 24 8.96 -23.88 -0.80
C ALA A 24 8.04 -22.65 -0.80
N ALA A 25 8.21 -21.81 0.21
CA ALA A 25 7.70 -20.44 0.15
C ALA A 25 8.38 -19.78 -1.05
N ALA A 26 7.77 -19.90 -2.22
CA ALA A 26 8.14 -19.14 -3.38
C ALA A 26 8.01 -17.67 -2.96
N ALA A 27 9.15 -17.00 -2.76
CA ALA A 27 9.16 -15.58 -2.49
C ALA A 27 8.34 -14.91 -3.59
N LYS A 28 7.19 -14.33 -3.24
CA LYS A 28 6.30 -13.67 -4.18
C LYS A 28 7.16 -12.61 -4.90
N ALA A 29 7.39 -12.79 -6.19
CA ALA A 29 8.21 -11.86 -6.95
C ALA A 29 7.59 -10.46 -6.79
N TYR A 30 8.37 -9.50 -6.30
CA TYR A 30 7.90 -8.14 -6.11
C TYR A 30 7.60 -7.53 -7.48
N ASN A 31 6.32 -7.26 -7.76
CA ASN A 31 5.91 -6.53 -8.94
C ASN A 31 5.78 -5.04 -8.60
N PRO A 32 6.63 -4.15 -9.14
CA PRO A 32 6.57 -2.72 -8.85
C PRO A 32 5.23 -2.07 -9.24
N LEU A 33 4.51 -2.63 -10.22
CA LEU A 33 3.22 -2.09 -10.67
C LEU A 33 2.11 -2.34 -9.66
N GLU A 34 2.23 -3.35 -8.80
CA GLU A 34 1.24 -3.62 -7.74
C GLU A 34 1.13 -2.44 -6.75
N ALA A 35 2.16 -1.61 -6.62
CA ALA A 35 2.14 -0.43 -5.76
C ALA A 35 1.11 0.66 -6.19
N PHE A 36 0.58 0.58 -7.41
CA PHE A 36 -0.49 1.48 -7.88
C PHE A 36 -1.90 1.00 -7.54
N PHE A 37 -2.03 -0.21 -6.98
CA PHE A 37 -3.31 -0.85 -6.69
C PHE A 37 -3.33 -1.40 -5.26
N GLU A 38 -4.52 -1.60 -4.70
CA GLU A 38 -4.66 -2.24 -3.39
C GLU A 38 -4.54 -3.77 -3.56
N ALA A 39 -3.31 -4.28 -3.56
CA ALA A 39 -2.99 -5.67 -3.89
C ALA A 39 -3.59 -6.72 -2.94
N GLU A 40 -3.98 -6.33 -1.72
CA GLU A 40 -4.39 -7.23 -0.65
C GLU A 40 -5.88 -7.14 -0.30
N ARG A 41 -6.67 -6.26 -0.95
CA ARG A 41 -8.07 -6.06 -0.57
C ARG A 41 -9.04 -6.58 -1.62
N SER A 42 -9.78 -7.62 -1.25
CA SER A 42 -10.99 -8.08 -1.92
C SER A 42 -12.11 -7.05 -1.73
N GLN A 43 -12.81 -6.72 -2.81
CA GLN A 43 -13.98 -5.81 -2.76
C GLN A 43 -15.16 -6.42 -1.97
N GLU A 44 -15.08 -7.71 -1.62
CA GLU A 44 -16.07 -8.49 -0.87
C GLU A 44 -15.89 -8.44 0.66
N ASP A 45 -14.81 -7.84 1.17
CA ASP A 45 -14.63 -7.68 2.62
C ASP A 45 -15.58 -6.60 3.17
N ASP A 46 -16.68 -7.05 3.77
CA ASP A 46 -17.79 -6.22 4.28
C ASP A 46 -17.44 -5.41 5.54
N THR A 47 -16.19 -5.49 6.01
CA THR A 47 -15.72 -4.72 7.17
C THR A 47 -15.42 -3.27 6.78
N PRO A 48 -16.10 -2.27 7.37
CA PRO A 48 -15.82 -0.87 7.07
C PRO A 48 -14.42 -0.50 7.54
N VAL A 49 -13.50 -0.31 6.58
CA VAL A 49 -12.13 0.08 6.86
C VAL A 49 -12.10 1.53 7.34
N VAL A 50 -11.75 1.74 8.60
CA VAL A 50 -11.63 3.07 9.19
C VAL A 50 -10.28 3.68 8.82
N TYR A 51 -10.30 4.64 7.90
CA TYR A 51 -9.10 5.44 7.59
C TYR A 51 -8.90 6.54 8.62
N GLY A 52 -7.68 6.62 9.15
CA GLY A 52 -7.28 7.63 10.13
C GLY A 52 -7.38 9.08 9.64
N ARG A 53 -6.81 9.98 10.42
CA ARG A 53 -6.80 11.43 10.16
C ARG A 53 -5.54 11.89 9.43
N SER A 54 -5.63 13.06 8.81
CA SER A 54 -4.45 13.79 8.29
C SER A 54 -3.46 14.21 9.39
N TRP A 55 -2.18 14.35 9.02
CA TRP A 55 -1.10 14.84 9.89
C TRP A 55 -1.33 16.29 10.32
N LYS A 56 -1.16 16.62 11.60
CA LYS A 56 -1.23 18.02 12.08
C LYS A 56 0.12 18.71 11.88
N ALA A 57 0.10 20.03 11.66
CA ALA A 57 1.33 20.81 11.50
C ALA A 57 2.23 20.73 12.74
N SER A 58 1.65 20.76 13.95
CA SER A 58 2.39 20.61 15.21
C SER A 58 3.18 19.30 15.29
N GLU A 59 2.65 18.20 14.74
CA GLU A 59 3.31 16.89 14.72
C GLU A 59 4.47 16.86 13.74
N LEU A 60 4.30 17.51 12.59
CA LEU A 60 5.30 17.57 11.53
C LEU A 60 6.47 18.47 11.90
N ARG A 61 6.25 19.53 12.70
CA ARG A 61 7.32 20.42 13.20
C ARG A 61 8.37 19.68 14.03
N LEU A 62 8.00 18.60 14.70
CA LEU A 62 8.88 17.80 15.54
C LEU A 62 9.72 16.77 14.75
N LYS A 63 9.56 16.68 13.42
CA LYS A 63 10.24 15.67 12.58
C LYS A 63 11.47 16.21 11.88
N SER A 64 12.48 15.36 11.67
CA SER A 64 13.67 15.70 10.89
C SER A 64 13.33 15.99 9.42
N TRP A 65 14.26 16.60 8.69
CA TRP A 65 14.06 16.83 7.24
C TRP A 65 13.93 15.51 6.48
N ASP A 66 14.79 14.52 6.78
CA ASP A 66 14.73 13.17 6.20
C ASP A 66 13.41 12.46 6.45
N ASP A 67 12.87 12.55 7.67
CA ASP A 67 11.59 11.91 7.99
C ASP A 67 10.43 12.57 7.25
N LEU A 68 10.45 13.90 7.10
CA LEU A 68 9.46 14.61 6.31
C LEU A 68 9.56 14.25 4.82
N GLN A 69 10.77 14.07 4.29
CA GLN A 69 10.97 13.63 2.91
C GLN A 69 10.50 12.18 2.70
N LYS A 70 10.83 11.26 3.61
CA LYS A 70 10.32 9.87 3.55
C LYS A 70 8.80 9.85 3.63
N LEU A 71 8.21 10.62 4.55
CA LEU A 71 6.77 10.76 4.68
C LEU A 71 6.14 11.34 3.40
N TRP A 72 6.78 12.31 2.77
CA TRP A 72 6.34 12.86 1.48
C TRP A 72 6.19 11.75 0.43
N TYR A 73 7.19 10.88 0.29
CA TYR A 73 7.12 9.77 -0.67
C TYR A 73 6.10 8.69 -0.30
N VAL A 74 5.89 8.43 1.00
CA VAL A 74 4.80 7.55 1.45
C VAL A 74 3.44 8.13 1.01
N LEU A 75 3.21 9.41 1.27
CA LEU A 75 1.98 10.10 0.85
C LEU A 75 1.85 10.21 -0.66
N LEU A 76 2.95 10.36 -1.40
CA LEU A 76 2.95 10.42 -2.86
C LEU A 76 2.54 9.08 -3.47
N LYS A 77 3.08 7.96 -2.95
CA LYS A 77 2.68 6.61 -3.37
C LYS A 77 1.20 6.37 -3.11
N GLU A 78 0.72 6.70 -1.91
CA GLU A 78 -0.69 6.62 -1.55
C GLU A 78 -1.56 7.47 -2.50
N LYS A 79 -1.18 8.73 -2.76
CA LYS A 79 -1.91 9.60 -3.68
C LYS A 79 -1.99 8.99 -5.08
N ASN A 80 -0.88 8.45 -5.59
CA ASN A 80 -0.83 7.85 -6.92
C ASN A 80 -1.70 6.59 -7.00
N MET A 81 -1.64 5.71 -5.99
CA MET A 81 -2.51 4.53 -5.88
C MET A 81 -3.99 4.93 -5.88
N LEU A 82 -4.39 5.90 -5.03
CA LEU A 82 -5.78 6.37 -4.96
C LEU A 82 -6.26 7.00 -6.28
N MET A 83 -5.40 7.74 -6.98
CA MET A 83 -5.74 8.31 -8.28
C MET A 83 -5.95 7.24 -9.34
N SER A 84 -5.06 6.23 -9.39
CA SER A 84 -5.20 5.09 -10.30
C SER A 84 -6.48 4.32 -10.03
N GLN A 85 -6.77 4.00 -8.77
CA GLN A 85 -7.99 3.28 -8.38
C GLN A 85 -9.25 4.10 -8.69
N ARG A 86 -9.25 5.42 -8.42
CA ARG A 86 -10.38 6.30 -8.74
C ARG A 86 -10.66 6.34 -10.24
N GLN A 87 -9.62 6.45 -11.07
CA GLN A 87 -9.77 6.47 -12.52
C GLN A 87 -10.29 5.13 -13.05
N MET A 88 -9.75 4.02 -12.55
CA MET A 88 -10.19 2.67 -12.92
C MET A 88 -11.66 2.43 -12.59
N LEU A 89 -12.08 2.74 -11.36
CA LEU A 89 -13.48 2.58 -10.94
C LEU A 89 -14.42 3.51 -11.71
N HIS A 90 -14.00 4.75 -11.96
CA HIS A 90 -14.76 5.67 -12.80
C HIS A 90 -14.96 5.11 -14.22
N ALA A 91 -13.92 4.54 -14.84
CA ALA A 91 -14.01 3.92 -16.16
C ALA A 91 -14.94 2.69 -16.19
N GLN A 92 -15.04 1.97 -15.07
CA GLN A 92 -15.97 0.85 -14.88
C GLN A 92 -17.35 1.29 -14.39
N ASN A 93 -17.61 2.60 -14.30
CA ASN A 93 -18.85 3.18 -13.80
C ASN A 93 -19.19 2.77 -12.34
N LEU A 94 -18.16 2.45 -11.56
CA LEU A 94 -18.23 2.10 -10.14
C LEU A 94 -17.88 3.30 -9.25
N ARG A 95 -18.47 3.35 -8.06
CA ARG A 95 -18.22 4.40 -7.08
C ARG A 95 -16.87 4.18 -6.40
N PHE A 96 -16.07 5.25 -6.30
CA PHE A 96 -14.81 5.22 -5.55
C PHE A 96 -15.07 5.03 -4.04
N PRO A 97 -14.51 3.98 -3.42
CA PRO A 97 -14.64 3.76 -1.99
C PRO A 97 -13.83 4.82 -1.22
N ASN A 98 -14.38 5.32 -0.11
CA ASN A 98 -13.70 6.21 0.83
C ASN A 98 -13.06 7.46 0.17
N PRO A 99 -13.87 8.31 -0.50
CA PRO A 99 -13.38 9.49 -1.22
C PRO A 99 -12.66 10.52 -0.33
N GLU A 100 -12.86 10.47 0.99
CA GLU A 100 -12.24 11.37 1.96
C GLU A 100 -10.74 11.12 2.18
N ARG A 101 -10.21 9.96 1.75
CA ARG A 101 -8.76 9.65 1.84
C ARG A 101 -7.92 10.64 1.06
N LEU A 102 -8.31 10.94 -0.18
CA LEU A 102 -7.52 11.77 -1.08
C LEU A 102 -7.34 13.22 -0.54
N PRO A 103 -8.40 13.91 -0.04
CA PRO A 103 -8.24 15.17 0.67
C PRO A 103 -7.33 15.08 1.91
N LYS A 104 -7.41 14.01 2.71
CA LYS A 104 -6.56 13.82 3.90
C LYS A 104 -5.07 13.72 3.54
N VAL A 105 -4.74 12.99 2.46
CA VAL A 105 -3.38 12.87 1.93
C VAL A 105 -2.88 14.22 1.42
N ARG A 106 -3.65 14.89 0.55
CA ARG A 106 -3.30 16.22 0.02
C ARG A 106 -3.09 17.25 1.14
N LYS A 107 -3.92 17.23 2.18
CA LYS A 107 -3.81 18.12 3.34
C LYS A 107 -2.51 17.86 4.12
N SER A 108 -2.13 16.61 4.28
CA SER A 108 -0.87 16.23 4.95
C SER A 108 0.33 16.70 4.13
N MET A 109 0.33 16.49 2.80
CA MET A 109 1.37 16.98 1.89
C MET A 109 1.50 18.52 1.95
N CYS A 110 0.38 19.24 1.88
CA CYS A 110 0.38 20.71 2.00
C CYS A 110 1.02 21.18 3.32
N ARG A 111 0.71 20.51 4.44
CA ARG A 111 1.31 20.85 5.75
C ARG A 111 2.80 20.54 5.82
N ILE A 112 3.29 19.51 5.13
CA ILE A 112 4.74 19.26 5.02
C ILE A 112 5.41 20.44 4.31
N LYS A 113 4.90 20.88 3.16
CA LYS A 113 5.43 22.07 2.46
C LYS A 113 5.40 23.29 3.35
N HIS A 114 4.29 23.51 4.07
CA HIS A 114 4.15 24.63 4.99
C HIS A 114 5.22 24.63 6.09
N VAL A 115 5.41 23.50 6.80
CA VAL A 115 6.41 23.40 7.88
C VAL A 115 7.84 23.53 7.35
N LEU A 116 8.13 23.00 6.16
CA LEU A 116 9.44 23.20 5.54
C LEU A 116 9.67 24.66 5.16
N THR A 117 8.63 25.36 4.68
CA THR A 117 8.70 26.80 4.37
C THR A 117 8.92 27.63 5.62
N GLU A 118 8.25 27.31 6.74
CA GLU A 118 8.51 27.94 8.05
C GLU A 118 10.01 27.84 8.39
N ARG A 119 10.59 26.63 8.35
CA ARG A 119 12.02 26.42 8.62
C ARG A 119 12.93 27.20 7.67
N ALA A 120 12.55 27.32 6.40
CA ALA A 120 13.34 28.07 5.43
C ALA A 120 13.26 29.59 5.67
N ILE A 121 12.21 30.10 6.32
CA ILE A 121 12.10 31.51 6.74
C ILE A 121 12.97 31.77 7.97
N ASP A 122 13.02 30.80 8.89
CA ASP A 122 13.80 30.89 10.13
C ASP A 122 15.33 30.73 9.91
N GLU A 123 15.76 30.22 8.75
CA GLU A 123 17.18 30.05 8.41
C GLU A 123 17.86 31.42 8.20
N PRO A 124 18.92 31.76 8.98
CA PRO A 124 19.54 33.07 8.94
C PRO A 124 20.39 33.31 7.67
N ASP A 125 20.94 32.26 7.07
CA ASP A 125 21.72 32.37 5.83
C ASP A 125 20.79 32.51 4.61
N PRO A 126 20.81 33.65 3.89
CA PRO A 126 19.98 33.86 2.71
C PRO A 126 20.22 32.84 1.59
N ARG A 127 21.45 32.33 1.45
CA ARG A 127 21.79 31.35 0.39
C ARG A 127 21.11 30.01 0.69
N ARG A 128 21.27 29.52 1.92
CA ARG A 128 20.64 28.29 2.39
C ARG A 128 19.13 28.37 2.40
N SER A 129 18.56 29.50 2.85
CA SER A 129 17.11 29.75 2.76
C SER A 129 16.59 29.66 1.32
N ALA A 130 17.31 30.24 0.36
CA ALA A 130 16.95 30.19 -1.05
C ALA A 130 17.01 28.76 -1.62
N GLU A 131 18.02 27.98 -1.25
CA GLU A 131 18.14 26.57 -1.64
C GLU A 131 16.99 25.74 -1.06
N MET A 132 16.69 25.88 0.23
CA MET A 132 15.56 25.21 0.87
C MET A 132 14.24 25.54 0.16
N LYS A 133 13.98 26.82 -0.14
CA LYS A 133 12.78 27.25 -0.87
C LYS A 133 12.70 26.62 -2.27
N ARG A 134 13.81 26.52 -2.99
CA ARG A 134 13.87 25.83 -4.29
C ARG A 134 13.51 24.35 -4.15
N MET A 135 14.10 23.65 -3.18
CA MET A 135 13.80 22.24 -2.92
C MET A 135 12.33 22.03 -2.55
N ILE A 136 11.76 22.87 -1.68
CA ILE A 136 10.36 22.78 -1.24
C ILE A 136 9.40 22.99 -2.42
N ASN A 137 9.72 23.90 -3.34
CA ASN A 137 8.90 24.14 -4.52
C ASN A 137 8.97 22.99 -5.53
N ALA A 138 10.09 22.24 -5.55
CA ALA A 138 10.27 21.06 -6.40
C ALA A 138 9.58 19.79 -5.85
N LEU A 139 9.17 19.78 -4.57
CA LEU A 139 8.32 18.73 -3.99
C LEU A 139 6.89 18.83 -4.54
#